data_AF-A0A2V8GCJ5-F1
#
_entry.id   AF-A0A2V8GCJ5-F1
#
_cell.length_a   1.000
_cell.length_b   1.000
_cell.length_c   1.000
_cell.angle_alpha   90.00
_cell.angle_beta   90.00
_cell.angle_gamma   90.00
#
_symmetry.space_group_name_H-M   'P 1'
#
loop_
_entity.id
_entity.type
_entity.pdbx_description
1 polymer ?
#
loop_
_entity_poly.entity_id
_entity_poly.type
_entity_poly.pdbx_seq_one_letter_code
_entity_poly.pdbx_strand_id
1 'polypeptide(L)'
;MSPILVRPVREQLEHDRIIRLLQTKFRRKHDAGINPGAEQNAPVGAGPAAAYPDIVLFSQERGRRLQGVIEVETGESVNHLEALAQWAHFARLRAPFHLYVPAGMVDVARRLCEENQIHVNEIWSYHTIGDQIRFTLVHRSREAPSAAARARVAGGTSPNPAPAPRPVARPAKPKTRAAARSSRTAKKPSRPQKTRKRR
;
A
#
# COMPACT_ATOMS: atom_id res chain seq x y z
N MET A 1 1.14 -3.13 18.43
CA MET A 1 1.44 -3.35 19.86
C MET A 1 2.92 -3.10 20.07
N SER A 2 3.25 -2.42 21.16
CA SER A 2 4.25 -1.34 21.27
C SER A 2 5.70 -1.77 21.48
N PRO A 3 6.64 -0.97 20.95
CA PRO A 3 8.00 -0.90 21.47
C PRO A 3 8.53 0.49 21.88
N ILE A 4 7.81 1.21 22.74
CA ILE A 4 8.36 1.85 23.96
C ILE A 4 7.30 1.70 25.06
N LEU A 5 7.65 1.07 26.20
CA LEU A 5 6.69 0.74 27.26
C LEU A 5 6.18 1.95 28.05
N VAL A 6 6.98 3.01 28.16
CA VAL A 6 6.58 4.35 28.60
C VAL A 6 7.59 5.34 28.01
N ARG A 7 7.23 6.11 26.97
CA ARG A 7 8.06 7.24 26.54
C ARG A 7 8.05 8.28 27.68
N PRO A 8 9.19 8.89 28.07
CA PRO A 8 9.17 9.99 29.02
C PRO A 8 8.17 11.07 28.58
N VAL A 9 7.41 11.64 29.51
CA VAL A 9 6.33 12.61 29.19
C VAL A 9 6.83 13.75 28.30
N ARG A 10 8.06 14.20 28.53
CA ARG A 10 8.71 15.22 27.70
C ARG A 10 8.83 14.80 26.23
N GLU A 11 9.26 13.57 25.96
CA GLU A 11 9.38 13.06 24.59
C GLU A 11 8.00 12.89 23.95
N GLN A 12 7.00 12.40 24.70
CA GLN A 12 5.65 12.27 24.16
C GLN A 12 5.04 13.63 23.80
N LEU A 13 5.28 14.67 24.62
CA LEU A 13 4.84 16.03 24.32
C LEU A 13 5.54 16.60 23.09
N GLU A 14 6.84 16.31 22.91
CA GLU A 14 7.58 16.71 21.71
C GLU A 14 7.03 15.99 20.46
N HIS A 15 6.87 14.67 20.53
CA HIS A 15 6.29 13.84 19.48
C HIS A 15 4.91 14.36 19.04
N ASP A 16 3.98 14.52 19.98
CA ASP A 16 2.64 15.04 19.73
C ASP A 16 2.67 16.46 19.14
N ARG A 17 3.60 17.31 19.57
CA ARG A 17 3.76 18.67 19.04
C ARG A 17 4.16 18.63 17.57
N ILE A 18 5.10 17.77 17.19
CA ILE A 18 5.53 17.59 15.80
C ILE A 18 4.37 17.07 14.95
N ILE A 19 3.62 16.07 15.44
CA ILE A 19 2.44 15.52 14.75
C ILE A 19 1.43 16.61 14.42
N ARG A 20 1.04 17.42 15.41
CA ARG A 20 0.04 18.49 15.22
C ARG A 20 0.52 19.57 14.24
N LEU A 21 1.81 19.90 14.25
CA LEU A 21 2.41 20.84 13.30
C LEU A 21 2.39 20.29 11.87
N LEU A 22 2.78 19.03 11.69
CA LEU A 22 2.75 18.36 10.40
C LEU A 22 1.32 18.21 9.88
N GLN A 23 0.36 17.86 10.74
CA GLN A 23 -1.06 17.84 10.38
C GLN A 23 -1.48 19.19 9.79
N THR A 24 -1.20 20.29 10.50
CA THR A 24 -1.54 21.65 10.04
C THR A 24 -0.88 21.99 8.70
N LYS A 25 0.39 21.58 8.50
CA LYS A 25 1.11 21.75 7.24
C LYS A 25 0.45 21.00 6.08
N PHE A 26 0.04 19.75 6.29
CA PHE A 26 -0.49 18.89 5.22
C PHE A 26 -1.99 19.03 4.96
N ARG A 27 -2.78 19.52 5.94
CA ARG A 27 -4.23 19.78 5.77
C ARG A 27 -4.58 20.73 4.64
N ARG A 28 -3.63 21.58 4.21
CA ARG A 28 -3.82 22.49 3.06
C ARG A 28 -3.90 21.75 1.71
N LYS A 29 -3.33 20.54 1.61
CA LYS A 29 -3.23 19.77 0.36
C LYS A 29 -3.90 18.39 0.44
N HIS A 30 -4.04 17.83 1.64
CA HIS A 30 -4.55 16.49 1.89
C HIS A 30 -5.63 16.52 2.97
N ASP A 31 -6.45 15.47 3.03
CA ASP A 31 -7.22 15.14 4.22
C ASP A 31 -6.29 14.37 5.18
N ALA A 32 -5.82 15.04 6.24
CA ALA A 32 -4.79 14.51 7.14
C ALA A 32 -5.39 14.01 8.46
N GLY A 33 -5.40 12.68 8.64
CA GLY A 33 -5.72 12.02 9.91
C GLY A 33 -4.47 11.88 10.78
N ILE A 34 -4.63 11.93 12.10
CA ILE A 34 -3.51 11.77 13.06
C ILE A 34 -3.86 10.79 14.17
N ASN A 35 -2.83 10.15 14.69
CA ASN A 35 -2.89 9.19 15.78
C ASN A 35 -1.85 9.59 16.86
N PRO A 36 -2.06 10.69 17.62
CA PRO A 36 -1.11 11.10 18.65
C PRO A 36 -1.08 10.08 19.80
N GLY A 37 0.10 9.83 20.36
CA GLY A 37 0.29 8.86 21.43
C GLY A 37 -0.20 7.46 21.08
N ALA A 38 -1.20 6.98 21.83
CA ALA A 38 -1.78 5.64 21.64
C ALA A 38 -3.16 5.66 20.95
N GLU A 39 -3.55 6.81 20.38
CA GLU A 39 -4.83 6.95 19.71
C GLU A 39 -4.89 6.16 18.38
N GLN A 40 -6.08 5.73 17.97
CA GLN A 40 -6.32 4.92 16.76
C GLN A 40 -7.43 5.53 15.90
N ASN A 41 -7.30 6.82 15.59
CA ASN A 41 -8.33 7.60 14.90
C ASN A 41 -8.34 7.37 13.38
N ALA A 42 -7.17 7.12 12.78
CA ALA A 42 -6.97 7.04 11.34
C ALA A 42 -6.25 5.74 10.97
N PRO A 43 -6.98 4.65 10.66
CA PRO A 43 -6.39 3.39 10.23
C PRO A 43 -5.92 3.46 8.77
N VAL A 44 -4.86 2.71 8.47
CA VAL A 44 -4.42 2.35 7.12
C VAL A 44 -4.60 0.86 6.91
N GLY A 45 -5.39 0.48 5.90
CA GLY A 45 -5.75 -0.91 5.63
C GLY A 45 -7.14 -1.26 6.15
N ALA A 46 -7.40 -2.55 6.38
CA ALA A 46 -8.70 -3.04 6.81
C ALA A 46 -8.59 -4.19 7.81
N GLY A 47 -9.54 -4.25 8.74
CA GLY A 47 -9.68 -5.33 9.71
C GLY A 47 -8.54 -5.37 10.76
N PRO A 48 -8.20 -6.55 11.29
CA PRO A 48 -7.23 -6.71 12.38
C PRO A 48 -5.78 -6.39 11.97
N ALA A 49 -5.52 -6.25 10.67
CA ALA A 49 -4.22 -5.85 10.13
C ALA A 49 -4.13 -4.34 9.85
N ALA A 50 -5.08 -3.54 10.36
CA ALA A 50 -5.01 -2.09 10.23
C ALA A 50 -3.79 -1.54 10.96
N ALA A 51 -3.03 -0.73 10.23
CA ALA A 51 -1.89 0.02 10.73
C ALA A 51 -2.35 1.40 11.20
N TYR A 52 -1.67 1.97 12.20
CA TYR A 52 -1.94 3.31 12.71
C TYR A 52 -0.64 4.12 12.74
N PRO A 53 -0.17 4.61 11.58
CA PRO A 53 0.94 5.56 11.54
C PRO A 53 0.56 6.87 12.22
N ASP A 54 1.54 7.66 12.65
CA ASP A 54 1.29 8.94 13.32
C ASP A 54 0.42 9.90 12.50
N ILE A 55 0.66 9.96 11.19
CA ILE A 55 -0.12 10.79 10.26
C ILE A 55 -0.43 10.01 8.98
N VAL A 56 -1.69 10.09 8.57
CA VAL A 56 -2.19 9.47 7.35
C VAL A 56 -2.70 10.55 6.42
N LEU A 57 -2.17 10.59 5.20
CA LEU A 57 -2.57 11.55 4.18
C LEU A 57 -3.51 10.89 3.18
N PHE A 58 -4.75 11.37 3.13
CA PHE A 58 -5.74 10.98 2.14
C PHE A 58 -5.93 12.06 1.08
N SER A 59 -6.37 11.65 -0.11
CA SER A 59 -6.82 12.58 -1.13
C SER A 59 -8.06 13.34 -0.66
N GLN A 60 -8.11 14.64 -0.93
CA GLN A 60 -9.30 15.47 -0.72
C GLN A 60 -10.41 15.18 -1.74
N GLU A 61 -10.08 14.45 -2.82
CA GLU A 61 -11.03 14.07 -3.86
C GLU A 61 -11.96 12.92 -3.41
N ARG A 62 -13.03 12.71 -4.18
CA ARG A 62 -14.00 11.63 -3.93
C ARG A 62 -13.29 10.28 -3.92
N GLY A 63 -13.38 9.58 -2.79
CA GLY A 63 -12.86 8.22 -2.62
C GLY A 63 -11.67 8.09 -1.65
N ARG A 64 -11.25 9.17 -0.96
CA ARG A 64 -10.26 9.16 0.14
C ARG A 64 -9.10 8.18 -0.08
N ARG A 65 -8.47 8.25 -1.26
CA ARG A 65 -7.34 7.39 -1.58
C ARG A 65 -6.15 7.74 -0.70
N LEU A 66 -5.47 6.73 -0.17
CA LEU A 66 -4.24 6.92 0.60
C LEU A 66 -3.14 7.51 -0.30
N GLN A 67 -2.65 8.69 0.04
CA GLN A 67 -1.59 9.40 -0.67
C GLN A 67 -0.22 9.30 0.01
N GLY A 68 -0.19 9.01 1.30
CA GLY A 68 1.06 8.83 2.03
C GLY A 68 0.83 8.55 3.51
N VAL A 69 1.86 8.01 4.15
CA VAL A 69 1.93 7.80 5.58
C VAL A 69 3.19 8.46 6.12
N ILE A 70 3.09 9.03 7.31
CA ILE A 70 4.21 9.71 7.96
C ILE A 70 4.34 9.14 9.36
N GLU A 71 5.57 8.79 9.72
CA GLU A 71 5.95 8.43 11.08
C GLU A 71 6.90 9.49 11.64
N VAL A 72 6.72 9.84 12.91
CA VAL A 72 7.51 10.80 13.65
C VAL A 72 8.24 10.08 14.76
N GLU A 73 9.56 10.24 14.79
CA GLU A 73 10.43 9.64 15.80
C GLU A 73 10.98 10.70 16.74
N THR A 74 11.30 10.32 17.97
CA THR A 74 12.05 11.10 18.98
C THR A 74 13.42 10.48 19.22
N GLY A 75 14.23 11.10 20.08
CA GLY A 75 15.61 10.65 20.35
C GLY A 75 15.68 9.19 20.78
N GLU A 76 14.79 8.76 21.68
CA GLU A 76 14.78 7.40 22.21
C GLU A 76 14.05 6.39 21.31
N SER A 77 13.15 6.86 20.43
CA SER A 77 12.39 5.97 19.53
C SER A 77 13.11 5.62 18.23
N VAL A 78 14.19 6.33 17.88
CA VAL A 78 15.09 5.87 16.81
C VAL A 78 15.92 4.67 17.30
N ASN A 79 15.37 3.47 17.17
CA ASN A 79 16.03 2.23 17.56
C ASN A 79 15.66 1.04 16.65
N HIS A 80 16.37 -0.07 16.81
CA HIS A 80 16.23 -1.24 15.95
C HIS A 80 14.86 -1.94 16.09
N LEU A 81 14.28 -1.93 17.30
CA LEU A 81 13.02 -2.58 17.57
C LEU A 81 11.86 -1.83 16.90
N GLU A 82 11.86 -0.49 17.00
CA GLU A 82 10.91 0.40 16.32
C GLU A 82 11.04 0.26 14.79
N ALA A 83 12.28 0.21 14.28
CA ALA A 83 12.52 0.02 12.85
C ALA A 83 11.91 -1.27 12.31
N LEU A 84 12.07 -2.40 13.01
CA LEU A 84 11.52 -3.68 12.59
C LEU A 84 10.01 -3.81 12.85
N ALA A 85 9.52 -3.29 13.98
CA ALA A 85 8.12 -3.43 14.36
C ALA A 85 7.20 -2.48 13.58
N GLN A 86 7.64 -1.25 13.33
CA GLN A 86 6.81 -0.18 12.77
C GLN A 86 7.26 0.20 11.36
N TRP A 87 8.51 0.63 11.18
CA TRP A 87 8.95 1.19 9.90
C TRP A 87 8.93 0.15 8.78
N ALA A 88 9.38 -1.06 9.06
CA ALA A 88 9.32 -2.18 8.10
C ALA A 88 7.88 -2.50 7.71
N HIS A 89 6.91 -2.34 8.62
CA HIS A 89 5.50 -2.52 8.31
C HIS A 89 4.98 -1.40 7.40
N PHE A 90 5.29 -0.14 7.71
CA PHE A 90 4.85 1.01 6.92
C PHE A 90 5.50 1.07 5.53
N ALA A 91 6.77 0.70 5.40
CA ALA A 91 7.47 0.58 4.11
C ALA A 91 6.84 -0.45 3.14
N ARG A 92 6.04 -1.38 3.66
CA ARG A 92 5.32 -2.38 2.85
C ARG A 92 3.97 -1.88 2.36
N LEU A 93 3.46 -0.78 2.90
CA LEU A 93 2.20 -0.17 2.46
C LEU A 93 2.32 0.29 1.00
N ARG A 94 1.19 0.33 0.30
CA ARG A 94 1.12 0.78 -1.11
C ARG A 94 1.00 2.31 -1.20
N ALA A 95 1.70 3.03 -0.34
CA ALA A 95 1.72 4.48 -0.30
C ALA A 95 3.13 4.97 0.06
N PRO A 96 3.50 6.19 -0.36
CA PRO A 96 4.73 6.84 0.07
C PRO A 96 4.86 6.86 1.60
N PHE A 97 5.98 6.37 2.11
CA PHE A 97 6.32 6.40 3.53
C PHE A 97 7.36 7.49 3.80
N HIS A 98 7.02 8.46 4.64
CA HIS A 98 7.94 9.51 5.06
C HIS A 98 8.28 9.36 6.54
N LEU A 99 9.57 9.47 6.87
CA LEU A 99 10.07 9.38 8.23
C LEU A 99 10.57 10.75 8.70
N TYR A 100 10.08 11.24 9.82
CA TYR A 100 10.53 12.48 10.44
C TYR A 100 11.32 12.15 11.70
N VAL A 101 12.60 12.51 11.73
CA VAL A 101 13.52 12.17 12.81
C VAL A 101 14.19 13.41 13.40
N PRO A 102 14.63 13.40 14.67
CA PRO A 102 15.44 14.47 15.21
C PRO A 102 16.74 14.58 14.42
N ALA A 103 17.23 15.81 14.22
CA ALA A 103 18.44 16.07 13.45
C ALA A 103 19.68 15.27 13.89
N GLY A 104 19.85 15.04 15.19
CA GLY A 104 20.97 14.26 15.72
C GLY A 104 20.88 12.75 15.44
N MET A 105 19.72 12.25 15.02
CA MET A 105 19.45 10.82 14.80
C MET A 105 19.28 10.46 13.33
N VAL A 106 19.49 11.40 12.40
CA VAL A 106 19.32 11.20 10.96
C VAL A 106 20.22 10.09 10.42
N ASP A 107 21.50 10.11 10.78
CA ASP A 107 22.46 9.12 10.30
C ASP A 107 22.16 7.73 10.88
N VAL A 108 21.73 7.66 12.14
CA VAL A 108 21.30 6.42 12.78
C VAL A 108 20.07 5.85 12.09
N ALA A 109 19.05 6.68 11.85
CA ALA A 109 17.83 6.27 11.17
C ALA A 109 18.12 5.78 9.74
N ARG A 110 18.96 6.49 8.98
CA ARG A 110 19.36 6.05 7.63
C ARG A 110 20.07 4.70 7.67
N ARG A 111 21.03 4.54 8.58
CA ARG A 111 21.75 3.28 8.75
C ARG A 111 20.82 2.13 9.11
N LEU A 112 19.86 2.36 10.02
CA LEU A 112 18.84 1.37 10.38
C LEU A 112 17.95 1.01 9.19
N CYS A 113 17.57 1.98 8.35
CA CYS A 113 16.81 1.69 7.14
C CYS A 113 17.62 0.86 6.14
N GLU A 114 18.90 1.14 5.96
CA GLU A 114 19.79 0.40 5.05
C GLU A 114 20.05 -1.03 5.56
N GLU A 115 20.42 -1.19 6.82
CA GLU A 115 20.73 -2.49 7.44
C GLU A 115 19.52 -3.44 7.42
N ASN A 116 18.31 -2.89 7.60
CA ASN A 116 17.07 -3.67 7.63
C ASN A 116 16.31 -3.67 6.29
N GLN A 117 16.89 -3.10 5.23
CA GLN A 117 16.28 -2.98 3.90
C GLN A 117 14.88 -2.34 3.91
N ILE A 118 14.68 -1.34 4.76
CA ILE A 118 13.42 -0.62 4.91
C ILE A 118 13.36 0.50 3.86
N HIS A 119 12.40 0.37 2.94
CA HIS A 119 12.19 1.38 1.90
C HIS A 119 11.44 2.59 2.43
N VAL A 120 12.16 3.69 2.65
CA VAL A 120 11.60 5.00 3.00
C VAL A 120 11.61 5.92 1.78
N ASN A 121 10.49 6.59 1.49
CA ASN A 121 10.41 7.51 0.36
C ASN A 121 11.11 8.84 0.65
N GLU A 122 10.90 9.39 1.84
CA GLU A 122 11.55 10.65 2.27
C GLU A 122 11.95 10.57 3.74
N ILE A 123 13.17 10.99 4.08
CA ILE A 123 13.60 11.21 5.47
C ILE A 123 13.74 12.72 5.66
N TRP A 124 12.96 13.24 6.59
CA TRP A 124 12.98 14.62 7.02
C TRP A 124 13.62 14.69 8.41
N SER A 125 14.50 15.66 8.59
CA SER A 125 15.00 16.02 9.92
C SER A 125 14.17 17.15 10.48
N TYR A 126 13.96 17.14 11.79
CA TYR A 126 13.44 18.30 12.50
C TYR A 126 14.43 18.80 13.55
N HIS A 127 14.44 20.13 13.71
CA HIS A 127 15.28 20.84 14.67
C HIS A 127 14.40 21.78 15.48
N THR A 128 14.53 21.75 16.79
CA THR A 128 13.96 22.74 17.71
C THR A 128 14.96 23.88 17.89
N ILE A 129 14.63 25.07 17.38
CA ILE A 129 15.43 26.28 17.54
C ILE A 129 14.59 27.28 18.33
N GLY A 130 14.85 27.35 19.64
CA GLY A 130 13.96 28.04 20.58
C GLY A 130 12.56 27.41 20.52
N ASP A 131 11.55 28.22 20.23
CA ASP A 131 10.16 27.76 20.11
C ASP A 131 9.75 27.34 18.69
N GLN A 132 10.63 27.49 17.71
CA GLN A 132 10.33 27.13 16.32
C GLN A 132 10.85 25.73 15.99
N ILE A 133 10.04 24.98 15.25
CA ILE A 133 10.43 23.70 14.67
C ILE A 133 10.68 23.90 13.18
N ARG A 134 11.88 23.55 12.72
CA ARG A 134 12.26 23.58 11.31
C ARG A 134 12.38 22.18 10.76
N PHE A 135 11.85 21.95 9.56
CA PHE A 135 11.91 20.67 8.85
C PHE A 135 12.85 20.78 7.66
N THR A 136 13.81 19.88 7.55
CA THR A 136 14.78 19.83 6.46
C THR A 136 14.72 18.45 5.79
N LEU A 137 14.50 18.42 4.48
CA LEU A 137 14.55 17.17 3.72
C LEU A 137 16.01 16.70 3.62
N VAL A 138 16.30 15.52 4.15
CA VAL A 138 17.67 14.97 4.18
C VAL A 138 17.85 13.89 3.13
N HIS A 139 16.84 13.05 2.94
CA HIS A 139 16.89 11.98 1.97
C HIS A 139 15.58 11.90 1.21
N ARG A 140 15.66 11.68 -0.09
CA ARG A 140 14.52 11.41 -0.96
C ARG A 140 14.87 10.27 -1.89
N SER A 141 14.20 9.14 -1.71
CA SER A 141 14.29 8.04 -2.65
C SER A 141 13.54 8.43 -3.93
N ARG A 142 14.26 8.41 -5.07
CA ARG A 142 13.65 8.59 -6.40
C ARG A 142 12.89 7.36 -6.87
N GLU A 143 13.03 6.25 -6.16
CA GLU A 143 12.41 4.98 -6.53
C GLU A 143 10.99 4.93 -5.94
N ALA A 144 10.05 5.54 -6.65
CA ALA A 144 8.64 5.28 -6.40
C ALA A 144 8.33 3.84 -6.82
N PRO A 145 7.89 2.93 -5.94
CA PRO A 145 7.28 1.71 -6.41
C PRO A 145 5.91 2.13 -6.94
N SER A 146 5.83 2.43 -8.24
CA SER A 146 4.56 2.35 -8.95
C SER A 146 3.96 1.01 -8.59
N ALA A 147 2.72 0.99 -8.10
CA ALA A 147 1.99 -0.23 -7.78
C ALA A 147 1.97 -1.24 -8.96
N ALA A 148 2.27 -0.78 -10.18
CA ALA A 148 2.47 -1.60 -11.37
C ALA A 148 3.76 -2.46 -11.35
N ALA A 149 4.83 -2.04 -10.67
CA ALA A 149 6.08 -2.81 -10.62
C ALA A 149 5.97 -4.02 -9.68
N ARG A 150 5.28 -3.88 -8.54
CA ARG A 150 5.04 -5.00 -7.60
C ARG A 150 4.04 -6.03 -8.13
N ALA A 151 3.14 -5.64 -9.03
CA ALA A 151 2.24 -6.58 -9.70
C ALA A 151 2.94 -7.49 -10.73
N ARG A 152 4.13 -7.10 -11.22
CA ARG A 152 4.91 -7.91 -12.17
C ARG A 152 5.73 -9.02 -11.49
N VAL A 153 6.08 -8.85 -10.21
CA VAL A 153 6.86 -9.86 -9.48
C VAL A 153 5.97 -10.98 -8.90
N ALA A 154 4.67 -10.72 -8.71
CA ALA A 154 3.72 -11.73 -8.22
C ALA A 154 3.04 -12.58 -9.31
N GLY A 155 3.40 -12.40 -10.59
CA GLY A 155 2.73 -13.03 -11.73
C GLY A 155 3.67 -13.72 -12.73
N GLY A 156 4.76 -14.32 -12.27
CA GLY A 156 5.86 -14.75 -13.14
C GLY A 156 6.47 -16.12 -12.87
N THR A 157 5.69 -17.11 -12.43
CA THR A 157 6.10 -18.53 -12.51
C THR A 157 4.90 -19.41 -12.80
N SER A 158 4.34 -19.28 -14.01
CA SER A 158 3.64 -20.39 -14.63
C SER A 158 4.66 -21.17 -15.45
N PRO A 159 4.88 -22.47 -15.19
CA PRO A 159 5.74 -23.30 -16.02
C PRO A 159 5.14 -23.36 -17.42
N ASN A 160 5.98 -23.02 -18.40
CA ASN A 160 5.70 -23.04 -19.82
C ASN A 160 5.19 -24.44 -20.25
N PRO A 161 3.97 -24.60 -20.79
CA PRO A 161 3.60 -25.86 -21.42
C PRO A 161 4.36 -25.99 -22.74
N ALA A 162 4.96 -27.17 -22.94
CA ALA A 162 5.78 -27.51 -24.10
C ALA A 162 5.11 -27.17 -25.45
N PRO A 163 5.86 -26.72 -26.46
CA PRO A 163 5.30 -26.33 -27.74
C PRO A 163 4.75 -27.55 -28.50
N ALA A 164 3.47 -27.48 -28.88
CA ALA A 164 2.83 -28.43 -29.77
C ALA A 164 3.48 -28.39 -31.18
N PRO A 165 3.62 -29.54 -31.87
CA PRO A 165 4.24 -29.59 -33.20
C PRO A 165 3.34 -28.92 -34.26
N ARG A 166 4.00 -28.17 -35.16
CA ARG A 166 3.39 -27.45 -36.30
C ARG A 166 2.66 -28.40 -37.27
N PRO A 167 1.51 -28.01 -37.84
CA PRO A 167 0.86 -28.78 -38.89
C PRO A 167 1.59 -28.63 -40.23
N VAL A 168 1.98 -29.76 -40.81
CA VAL A 168 2.62 -29.87 -42.13
C VAL A 168 1.52 -29.84 -43.22
N ALA A 169 1.84 -29.19 -44.33
CA ALA A 169 0.94 -28.90 -45.45
C ALA A 169 0.29 -30.13 -46.12
N ARG A 170 -0.97 -29.94 -46.56
CA ARG A 170 -1.74 -30.86 -47.41
C ARG A 170 -1.12 -31.03 -48.80
N PRO A 171 -1.13 -32.24 -49.37
CA PRO A 171 -1.24 -32.47 -50.80
C PRO A 171 -2.68 -32.85 -51.21
N ALA A 172 -3.00 -32.63 -52.49
CA ALA A 172 -4.34 -32.65 -53.06
C ALA A 172 -4.83 -34.03 -53.57
N LYS A 173 -6.16 -34.26 -53.42
CA LYS A 173 -7.20 -34.95 -54.26
C LYS A 173 -6.82 -36.19 -55.12
N PRO A 174 -7.69 -37.23 -55.26
CA PRO A 174 -8.99 -37.07 -55.95
C PRO A 174 -10.19 -38.03 -55.64
N LYS A 175 -11.39 -37.53 -56.02
CA LYS A 175 -12.64 -38.14 -56.56
C LYS A 175 -13.23 -39.47 -56.01
N THR A 176 -14.51 -39.41 -55.59
CA THR A 176 -15.73 -40.17 -56.05
C THR A 176 -16.85 -39.99 -54.98
N ARG A 177 -18.03 -39.37 -55.22
CA ARG A 177 -19.26 -39.67 -55.99
C ARG A 177 -20.37 -40.36 -55.14
N ALA A 178 -21.59 -39.80 -55.24
CA ALA A 178 -22.95 -40.29 -54.87
C ALA A 178 -23.39 -40.15 -53.39
N ALA A 179 -24.41 -39.32 -53.06
CA ALA A 179 -25.88 -39.60 -53.02
C ALA A 179 -26.27 -40.34 -51.70
N ALA A 180 -27.34 -40.10 -50.94
CA ALA A 180 -28.56 -39.29 -51.03
C ALA A 180 -29.25 -39.25 -49.62
N ARG A 181 -30.29 -38.40 -49.51
CA ARG A 181 -31.54 -38.55 -48.72
C ARG A 181 -31.57 -38.25 -47.20
N SER A 182 -32.12 -37.07 -46.91
CA SER A 182 -33.42 -36.79 -46.27
C SER A 182 -33.90 -37.62 -45.06
N SER A 183 -34.22 -36.88 -43.98
CA SER A 183 -35.50 -36.85 -43.23
C SER A 183 -35.21 -36.73 -41.72
N ARG A 184 -35.99 -36.06 -40.86
CA ARG A 184 -37.21 -35.26 -40.97
C ARG A 184 -37.29 -34.40 -39.70
N THR A 185 -37.78 -33.18 -39.88
CA THR A 185 -38.27 -32.22 -38.88
C THR A 185 -39.43 -32.72 -38.01
N ALA A 186 -39.50 -32.27 -36.75
CA ALA A 186 -40.71 -31.71 -36.08
C ALA A 186 -40.32 -31.18 -34.68
N LYS A 187 -40.18 -29.86 -34.48
CA LYS A 187 -41.18 -28.87 -33.99
C LYS A 187 -41.65 -29.08 -32.52
N LYS A 188 -41.04 -28.29 -31.60
CA LYS A 188 -41.58 -27.28 -30.64
C LYS A 188 -43.12 -27.19 -30.46
N PRO A 189 -43.65 -26.39 -29.49
CA PRO A 189 -43.30 -26.13 -28.07
C PRO A 189 -44.58 -26.02 -27.17
N SER A 190 -44.48 -25.77 -25.85
CA SER A 190 -45.48 -24.94 -25.15
C SER A 190 -44.94 -24.37 -23.83
N ARG A 191 -45.51 -23.22 -23.45
CA ARG A 191 -45.00 -22.16 -22.56
C ARG A 191 -45.72 -22.22 -21.18
N PRO A 192 -45.60 -21.24 -20.26
CA PRO A 192 -45.30 -21.44 -18.84
C PRO A 192 -46.51 -21.18 -17.92
N GLN A 193 -46.40 -21.44 -16.60
CA GLN A 193 -47.32 -20.81 -15.65
C GLN A 193 -46.74 -20.51 -14.27
N LYS A 194 -47.08 -19.29 -13.83
CA LYS A 194 -46.80 -18.60 -12.57
C LYS A 194 -47.44 -19.32 -11.37
N THR A 195 -46.75 -19.34 -10.23
CA THR A 195 -47.38 -19.54 -8.92
C THR A 195 -47.54 -18.23 -8.16
N ARG A 196 -48.75 -18.05 -7.63
CA ARG A 196 -49.28 -16.89 -6.89
C ARG A 196 -49.06 -17.08 -5.39
N LYS A 197 -48.86 -15.94 -4.71
CA LYS A 197 -49.08 -15.71 -3.26
C LYS A 197 -50.44 -16.22 -2.77
N ARG A 198 -50.47 -16.71 -1.54
CA ARG A 198 -51.48 -16.52 -0.47
C ARG A 198 -50.83 -16.98 0.83
N ARG A 199 -51.18 -16.52 2.02
CA ARG A 199 -51.83 -15.33 2.57
C ARG A 199 -51.63 -15.49 4.08
#